data_AF-A0A850LKA7-F1
#
_entry.id   AF-A0A850LKA7-F1
#
_cell.length_a   1.000
_cell.length_b   1.000
_cell.length_c   1.000
_cell.angle_alpha   90.00
_cell.angle_beta   90.00
_cell.angle_gamma   90.00
#
_symmetry.space_group_name_H-M   'P 1'
#
loop_
_entity.id
_entity.type
_entity.pdbx_description
1 polymer ?
#
loop_
_entity_poly.entity_id
_entity_poly.type
_entity_poly.pdbx_seq_one_letter_code
_entity_poly.pdbx_strand_id
1 'polypeptide(L)' 'MARFVVDTGDLEMDKSTEMELQGDIQKLVLGHIARTGFEKPWVTKFPREWYGIILHPDLGPLLEREKQLGGMLARLG' A
#
# COMPACT_ATOMS: atom_id res chain seq x y z
N MET A 1 -4.10 -9.25 -12.87
CA MET A 1 -4.06 -9.04 -11.41
C MET A 1 -5.27 -8.20 -11.05
N ALA A 2 -6.12 -8.65 -10.12
CA ALA A 2 -7.33 -7.90 -9.78
C ALA A 2 -6.95 -6.64 -8.98
N ARG A 3 -7.48 -5.49 -9.37
CA ARG A 3 -7.40 -4.24 -8.59
C ARG A 3 -8.72 -4.11 -7.83
N PHE A 4 -8.63 -4.03 -6.51
CA PHE A 4 -9.77 -3.69 -5.65
C PHE A 4 -9.83 -2.19 -5.48
N VAL A 5 -11.03 -1.62 -5.61
CA VAL A 5 -11.31 -0.19 -5.42
C VAL A 5 -12.40 -0.08 -4.37
N VAL A 6 -12.21 0.80 -3.39
CA VAL A 6 -13.24 1.20 -2.44
C VAL A 6 -13.70 2.59 -2.88
N ASP A 7 -14.92 2.66 -3.38
CA ASP A 7 -15.55 3.91 -3.79
C ASP A 7 -16.44 4.41 -2.65
N THR A 8 -16.10 5.57 -2.08
CA THR A 8 -16.86 6.21 -1.01
C THR A 8 -17.91 7.18 -1.54
N GLY A 9 -17.99 7.37 -2.87
CA GLY A 9 -18.89 8.33 -3.50
C GLY A 9 -18.71 9.74 -2.93
N ASP A 10 -19.85 10.39 -2.65
CA ASP A 10 -19.92 11.76 -2.12
C ASP A 10 -19.96 11.79 -0.58
N LEU A 11 -19.45 10.76 0.09
CA LEU A 11 -19.43 10.73 1.55
C LEU A 11 -18.49 11.82 2.08
N GLU A 12 -19.06 12.86 2.67
CA GLU A 12 -18.30 13.88 3.39
C GLU A 12 -17.68 13.24 4.65
N MET A 13 -16.35 13.26 4.71
CA MET A 13 -15.57 12.77 5.84
C MET A 13 -14.62 13.86 6.30
N ASP A 14 -14.47 14.02 7.61
CA ASP A 14 -13.33 14.76 8.12
C ASP A 14 -12.03 13.95 7.92
N LYS A 15 -10.91 14.65 8.04
CA LYS A 15 -9.58 14.05 7.85
C LYS A 15 -9.31 12.89 8.83
N SER A 16 -9.86 12.92 10.04
CA SER A 16 -9.67 11.86 11.03
C SER A 16 -10.36 10.58 10.58
N THR A 17 -11.61 10.70 10.15
CA THR A 17 -12.45 9.62 9.64
C THR A 17 -11.85 9.01 8.38
N GLU A 18 -11.32 9.84 7.48
CA GLU A 18 -10.61 9.37 6.29
C GLU A 18 -9.39 8.54 6.69
N MET A 19 -8.56 9.04 7.61
CA MET A 19 -7.37 8.32 8.09
C MET A 19 -7.71 6.99 8.78
N GLU A 20 -8.78 6.94 9.57
CA GLU A 20 -9.27 5.71 10.20
C GLU A 20 -9.70 4.68 9.15
N LEU A 21 -10.51 5.09 8.17
CA LEU A 21 -10.96 4.22 7.08
C LEU A 21 -9.79 3.67 6.27
N GLN A 22 -8.81 4.52 5.95
CA GLN A 22 -7.57 4.10 5.29
C GLN A 22 -6.82 3.04 6.10
N GLY A 23 -6.71 3.23 7.42
CA GLY A 23 -6.05 2.31 8.34
C GLY A 23 -6.76 0.95 8.41
N ASP A 24 -8.09 0.95 8.49
CA ASP A 24 -8.89 -0.28 8.55
C ASP A 24 -8.80 -1.10 7.25
N ILE A 25 -8.85 -0.44 6.09
CA ILE A 25 -8.69 -1.10 4.79
C ILE A 25 -7.29 -1.72 4.69
N GLN A 26 -6.25 -0.98 5.08
CA GLN A 26 -4.88 -1.50 5.10
C GLN A 26 -4.77 -2.74 6.00
N LYS A 27 -5.27 -2.64 7.24
CA LYS A 27 -5.22 -3.74 8.21
C LYS A 27 -5.94 -4.99 7.70
N LEU A 28 -7.11 -4.84 7.08
CA LEU A 28 -7.87 -5.96 6.52
C LEU A 28 -7.10 -6.67 5.39
N VAL A 29 -6.56 -5.89 4.44
CA VAL A 29 -5.79 -6.41 3.32
C VAL A 29 -4.55 -7.15 3.82
N LEU A 30 -3.79 -6.53 4.71
CA LEU A 30 -2.58 -7.14 5.28
C LEU A 30 -2.88 -8.39 6.10
N GLY A 31 -3.98 -8.39 6.87
CA GLY A 31 -4.45 -9.56 7.59
C GLY A 31 -4.78 -10.73 6.66
N HIS A 32 -5.39 -10.46 5.49
CA HIS A 32 -5.64 -11.51 4.50
C HIS A 32 -4.35 -12.08 3.90
N ILE A 33 -3.39 -11.21 3.58
CA ILE A 33 -2.12 -11.61 2.99
C ILE A 33 -1.28 -12.43 3.98
N ALA A 34 -1.23 -12.02 5.25
CA ALA A 34 -0.53 -12.79 6.28
C ALA A 34 -1.06 -14.23 6.41
N ARG A 35 -2.36 -14.44 6.17
CA ARG A 35 -2.98 -15.78 6.18
C ARG A 35 -2.61 -16.65 4.98
N THR A 36 -2.08 -16.09 3.89
CA THR A 36 -1.69 -16.90 2.71
C THR A 36 -0.33 -17.58 2.87
N GLY A 37 0.31 -17.48 4.04
CA GLY A 37 1.55 -18.20 4.34
C GLY A 37 2.77 -17.76 3.52
N PHE A 38 2.68 -16.65 2.79
CA PHE A 38 3.77 -16.09 1.96
C PHE A 38 4.39 -17.06 0.95
N GLU A 39 3.65 -18.07 0.49
CA GLU A 39 4.17 -19.11 -0.43
C GLU A 39 4.69 -18.56 -1.77
N LYS A 40 4.32 -17.33 -2.13
CA LYS A 40 4.81 -16.61 -3.31
C LYS A 40 5.17 -15.16 -2.96
N PRO A 41 6.17 -14.56 -3.64
CA PRO A 41 6.44 -13.13 -3.51
C PRO A 41 5.19 -12.32 -3.84
N TRP A 42 4.83 -11.39 -2.97
CA TRP A 42 3.71 -10.47 -3.15
C TRP A 42 4.21 -9.04 -2.97
N VAL A 43 3.58 -8.13 -3.71
CA VAL A 43 3.77 -6.68 -3.56
C VAL A 43 2.38 -6.10 -3.42
N THR A 44 2.04 -5.60 -2.23
CA THR A 44 0.86 -4.75 -2.06
C THR A 44 1.32 -3.30 -2.02
N LYS A 45 0.66 -2.49 -2.84
CA LYS A 45 0.84 -1.05 -2.88
C LYS A 45 -0.48 -0.40 -2.52
N PHE A 46 -0.48 0.36 -1.43
CA PHE A 46 -1.57 1.27 -1.12
C PHE A 46 -1.36 2.60 -1.86
N PRO A 47 -2.43 3.40 -2.09
CA PRO A 47 -2.29 4.75 -2.64
C PRO A 47 -1.27 5.57 -1.85
N ARG A 48 -0.53 6.45 -2.55
CA ARG A 48 0.52 7.28 -1.92
C ARG A 48 -0.06 8.30 -0.93
N GLU A 49 -1.31 8.68 -1.14
CA GLU A 49 -2.07 9.57 -0.26
C GLU A 49 -2.36 8.91 1.09
N TRP A 50 -2.38 7.58 1.14
CA TRP A 50 -2.44 6.81 2.38
C TRP A 50 -1.00 6.68 2.90
N TYR A 51 -0.76 6.47 4.19
CA TYR A 51 0.58 6.31 4.78
C TYR A 51 1.36 5.14 4.14
N GLY A 52 1.88 5.31 2.93
CA GLY A 52 2.13 4.27 1.94
C GLY A 52 3.04 3.15 2.42
N ILE A 53 2.46 2.14 3.05
CA ILE A 53 3.20 0.98 3.51
C ILE A 53 3.39 0.05 2.32
N ILE A 54 4.64 -0.09 1.86
CA ILE A 54 5.02 -1.18 0.96
C ILE A 54 5.51 -2.34 1.83
N LEU A 55 4.81 -3.47 1.73
CA LEU A 55 5.20 -4.71 2.40
C LEU A 55 5.65 -5.74 1.36
N HIS A 56 6.82 -6.31 1.62
CA HIS A 56 7.44 -7.37 0.84
C HIS A 56 8.03 -8.39 1.82
N PRO A 57 8.02 -9.69 1.50
CA PRO A 57 8.58 -10.72 2.38
C PRO A 57 10.06 -10.53 2.71
N ASP A 58 10.79 -9.81 1.84
CA ASP A 58 12.18 -9.43 2.03
C ASP A 58 12.25 -7.91 2.20
N LEU A 59 12.08 -7.43 3.43
CA LEU A 59 12.05 -5.98 3.76
C LEU A 59 13.43 -5.34 3.69
N GLY A 60 14.51 -6.11 3.87
CA GLY A 60 15.88 -5.60 3.90
C GLY A 60 16.27 -4.83 2.62
N PRO A 61 16.01 -5.37 1.42
CA PRO A 61 16.31 -4.67 0.16
C PRO A 61 15.30 -3.59 -0.23
N LEU A 62 14.15 -3.47 0.45
CA LEU A 62 13.03 -2.70 -0.07
C LEU A 62 13.25 -1.19 0.01
N LEU A 63 13.84 -0.70 1.11
CA LEU A 63 14.24 0.71 1.27
C LEU A 63 15.29 1.15 0.23
N GLU A 64 16.23 0.26 -0.09
CA GLU A 64 17.23 0.45 -1.14
C GLU A 64 16.57 0.55 -2.52
N ARG A 65 15.63 -0.35 -2.81
CA ARG A 65 14.90 -0.38 -4.09
C ARG A 65 13.94 0.80 -4.25
N GLU A 66 13.28 1.25 -3.19
CA GLU A 66 12.46 2.47 -3.22
C GLU A 66 13.28 3.72 -3.53
N LYS A 67 14.47 3.85 -2.93
CA LYS A 67 15.41 4.94 -3.27
C LYS A 67 15.86 4.88 -4.72
N GLN A 68 16.17 3.68 -5.23
CA GLN A 68 16.56 3.51 -6.64
C GLN A 68 15.40 3.85 -7.60
N LEU A 69 14.18 3.38 -7.32
CA LEU A 69 12.98 3.68 -8.10
C LEU A 69 12.66 5.19 -8.09
N GLY A 70 12.71 5.83 -6.93
CA GLY A 70 12.53 7.28 -6.80
C GLY A 70 13.58 8.06 -7.59
N GLY A 71 14.84 7.63 -7.54
CA GLY A 71 15.93 8.23 -8.30
C GLY A 71 15.83 8.02 -9.81
N MET A 72 15.31 6.88 -10.27
CA MET A 72 15.08 6.62 -11.71
C MET A 72 13.95 7.47 -12.27
N LEU A 73 12.83 7.60 -11.53
CA LEU A 73 11.69 8.41 -11.95
C LEU A 73 12.05 9.92 -12.00
N ALA A 74 12.87 10.40 -11.07
CA ALA A 74 13.36 11.78 -11.06
C ALA A 74 14.33 12.13 -12.21
N ARG A 75 14.91 11.13 -12.89
CA ARG A 75 15.78 11.33 -14.06
C ARG A 75 15.04 11.22 -15.40
N LEU A 76 13.80 10.75 -15.37
CA LEU A 76 12.95 10.57 -16.54
C LEU A 76 11.91 11.69 -16.72
N GLY A 77 11.80 12.60 -15.75
CA GLY A 77 11.05 13.85 -15.84
C GLY A 77 11.99 15.04 -15.91
#